data_AF-A0A3M2CRW5-F1
#
_entry.id   AF-A0A3M2CRW5-F1
#
_cell.length_a   1.000
_cell.length_b   1.000
_cell.length_c   1.000
_cell.angle_alpha   90.00
_cell.angle_beta   90.00
_cell.angle_gamma   90.00
#
_symmetry.space_group_name_H-M   'P 1'
#
loop_
_entity.id
_entity.type
_entity.pdbx_description
1 polymer ?
#
loop_
_entity_poly.entity_id
_entity_poly.type
_entity_poly.pdbx_seq_one_letter_code
_entity_poly.pdbx_strand_id
1 'polypeptide(L)'
;MRSDRRHHGFTLLELMLSAVIMAVVAAVVMPVIMSATDAYASARSLRTSVESASFAIDRIRRIIREAPPKADGAALAVYQASSTRLEFENQTGFRLNGDILEIVTPDGEAPLARKVSNLEIQYISSDGVTAAADPASAHRIHIRMTVSGVDVSTCAFPRVWMGDVP
;
A
#
# COMPACT_ATOMS: atom_id res chain seq x y z
N MET A 1 -38.37 -5.50 -71.14
CA MET A 1 -37.43 -4.61 -70.42
C MET A 1 -36.71 -5.46 -69.36
N ARG A 2 -35.63 -6.16 -69.76
CA ARG A 2 -34.85 -7.03 -68.86
C ARG A 2 -33.66 -6.23 -68.35
N SER A 3 -33.63 -5.99 -67.05
CA SER A 3 -32.54 -5.34 -66.33
C SER A 3 -31.35 -6.30 -66.27
N ASP A 4 -30.29 -6.03 -67.03
CA ASP A 4 -29.00 -6.69 -66.87
C ASP A 4 -28.38 -6.32 -65.52
N ARG A 5 -28.51 -7.23 -64.54
CA ARG A 5 -27.74 -7.15 -63.30
C ARG A 5 -26.32 -7.63 -63.59
N ARG A 6 -25.39 -6.68 -63.82
CA ARG A 6 -23.96 -6.95 -63.84
C ARG A 6 -23.51 -7.34 -62.43
N HIS A 7 -23.37 -8.64 -62.19
CA HIS A 7 -22.68 -9.16 -61.02
C HIS A 7 -21.19 -8.84 -61.16
N HIS A 8 -20.73 -7.81 -60.44
CA HIS A 8 -19.31 -7.52 -60.29
C HIS A 8 -18.78 -8.50 -59.23
N GLY A 9 -18.16 -9.59 -59.68
CA GLY A 9 -17.46 -10.51 -58.78
C GLY A 9 -16.20 -9.85 -58.24
N PHE A 10 -15.93 -10.04 -56.94
CA PHE A 10 -14.67 -9.60 -56.31
C PHE A 10 -13.47 -10.14 -57.09
N THR A 11 -12.53 -9.26 -57.44
CA THR A 11 -11.32 -9.68 -58.14
C THR A 11 -10.30 -10.22 -57.14
N LEU A 12 -9.50 -11.22 -57.54
CA LEU A 12 -8.40 -11.74 -56.70
C LEU A 12 -7.44 -10.62 -56.26
N LEU A 13 -7.21 -9.63 -57.13
CA LEU A 13 -6.36 -8.48 -56.86
C LEU A 13 -6.91 -7.63 -55.72
N GLU A 14 -8.22 -7.39 -55.69
CA GLU A 14 -8.89 -6.65 -54.62
C GLU A 14 -8.79 -7.37 -53.25
N LEU A 15 -8.90 -8.70 -53.26
CA LEU A 15 -8.71 -9.51 -52.05
C LEU A 15 -7.26 -9.49 -51.57
N MET A 16 -6.29 -9.59 -52.48
CA MET A 16 -4.88 -9.48 -52.12
C MET A 16 -4.52 -8.09 -51.59
N LEU A 17 -5.01 -7.03 -52.24
CA LEU A 17 -4.75 -5.65 -51.84
C LEU A 17 -5.35 -5.35 -50.46
N SER A 18 -6.59 -5.78 -50.21
CA SER A 18 -7.23 -5.63 -48.88
C SER A 18 -6.50 -6.42 -47.78
N ALA A 19 -6.03 -7.64 -48.07
CA ALA A 19 -5.22 -8.42 -47.12
C ALA A 19 -3.89 -7.71 -46.79
N VAL A 20 -3.21 -7.13 -47.79
CA VAL A 20 -1.98 -6.35 -47.58
C VAL A 20 -2.25 -5.11 -46.74
N ILE A 21 -3.32 -4.37 -47.03
CA ILE A 21 -3.70 -3.18 -46.24
C ILE A 21 -3.99 -3.57 -44.80
N MET A 22 -4.76 -4.65 -44.55
CA MET A 22 -5.03 -5.12 -43.20
C MET A 22 -3.75 -5.54 -42.46
N ALA A 23 -2.80 -6.20 -43.14
CA ALA A 23 -1.53 -6.58 -42.55
C ALA A 23 -0.70 -5.36 -42.13
N VAL A 24 -0.64 -4.31 -42.97
CA VAL A 24 0.05 -3.05 -42.64
C VAL A 24 -0.63 -2.35 -41.46
N VAL A 25 -1.96 -2.26 -41.46
CA VAL A 25 -2.72 -1.66 -40.35
C VAL A 25 -2.48 -2.42 -39.05
N ALA A 26 -2.55 -3.75 -39.08
CA ALA A 26 -2.29 -4.58 -37.91
C ALA A 26 -0.87 -4.38 -37.38
N ALA A 27 0.14 -4.33 -38.27
CA ALA A 27 1.53 -4.10 -37.89
C ALA A 27 1.75 -2.75 -37.18
N VAL A 28 1.02 -1.71 -37.59
CA VAL A 28 1.11 -0.37 -36.98
C VAL A 28 0.31 -0.26 -35.68
N VAL A 29 -0.86 -0.90 -35.60
CA VAL A 29 -1.76 -0.81 -34.43
C VAL A 29 -1.29 -1.70 -33.28
N MET A 30 -0.69 -2.86 -33.58
CA MET A 30 -0.33 -3.85 -32.56
C MET A 30 0.60 -3.30 -31.45
N PRO A 31 1.68 -2.54 -31.74
CA PRO A 31 2.52 -1.96 -30.70
C PRO A 31 1.76 -0.99 -29.77
N VAL A 32 0.77 -0.26 -30.30
CA VAL A 32 -0.07 0.67 -29.53
C VAL A 32 -0.94 -0.11 -28.55
N ILE A 33 -1.54 -1.22 -28.99
CA ILE A 33 -2.33 -2.10 -28.13
C ILE A 33 -1.45 -2.69 -27.02
N MET A 34 -0.25 -3.19 -27.36
CA MET A 34 0.68 -3.74 -26.38
C MET A 34 1.08 -2.69 -25.32
N SER A 35 1.42 -1.49 -25.75
CA SER A 35 1.75 -0.39 -24.83
C SER A 35 0.56 -0.02 -23.93
N ALA A 36 -0.66 0.00 -24.46
CA ALA A 36 -1.86 0.27 -23.67
C ALA A 36 -2.11 -0.84 -22.63
N THR A 37 -1.91 -2.11 -22.99
CA THR A 37 -2.06 -3.22 -22.05
C THR A 37 -1.03 -3.18 -20.92
N ASP A 38 0.23 -2.87 -21.23
CA ASP A 38 1.29 -2.76 -20.23
C ASP A 38 1.04 -1.59 -19.27
N ALA A 39 0.65 -0.43 -19.81
CA ALA A 39 0.29 0.74 -19.01
C ALA A 39 -0.90 0.43 -18.07
N TYR A 40 -1.92 -0.25 -18.58
CA TYR A 40 -3.08 -0.65 -17.78
C TYR A 40 -2.71 -1.63 -16.66
N ALA A 41 -1.90 -2.65 -16.96
CA ALA A 41 -1.44 -3.62 -15.96
C ALA A 41 -0.60 -2.94 -14.86
N SER A 42 0.30 -2.05 -15.25
CA SER A 42 1.11 -1.25 -14.32
C SER A 42 0.24 -0.36 -13.43
N ALA A 43 -0.70 0.39 -14.01
CA ALA A 43 -1.63 1.23 -13.27
C ALA A 43 -2.49 0.44 -12.28
N ARG A 44 -2.95 -0.76 -12.68
CA ARG A 44 -3.72 -1.65 -11.80
C ARG A 44 -2.90 -2.18 -10.63
N SER A 45 -1.64 -2.56 -10.87
CA SER A 45 -0.71 -3.01 -9.84
C SER A 45 -0.40 -1.89 -8.83
N LEU A 46 -0.11 -0.68 -9.35
CA LEU A 46 0.15 0.49 -8.51
C LEU A 46 -1.07 0.82 -7.64
N ARG A 47 -2.26 0.84 -8.23
CA ARG A 47 -3.51 1.10 -7.48
C ARG A 47 -3.72 0.12 -6.34
N THR A 48 -3.53 -1.18 -6.60
CA THR A 48 -3.65 -2.21 -5.55
C THR A 48 -2.62 -2.00 -4.45
N SER A 49 -1.39 -1.60 -4.80
CA SER A 49 -0.32 -1.33 -3.85
C SER A 49 -0.64 -0.12 -2.96
N VAL A 50 -1.15 0.97 -3.55
CA VAL A 50 -1.59 2.16 -2.81
C VAL A 50 -2.76 1.85 -1.87
N GLU A 51 -3.76 1.07 -2.33
CA GLU A 51 -4.89 0.65 -1.51
C GLU A 51 -4.43 -0.19 -0.31
N SER A 52 -3.53 -1.17 -0.54
CA SER A 52 -2.96 -1.99 0.53
C SER A 52 -2.11 -1.18 1.51
N ALA A 53 -1.27 -0.26 1.01
CA ALA A 53 -0.44 0.61 1.83
C ALA A 53 -1.28 1.55 2.70
N SER A 54 -2.32 2.17 2.11
CA SER A 54 -3.22 3.07 2.83
C SER A 54 -3.98 2.35 3.92
N PHE A 55 -4.54 1.17 3.61
CA PHE A 55 -5.23 0.34 4.59
C PHE A 55 -4.32 -0.06 5.76
N ALA A 56 -3.10 -0.49 5.49
CA ALA A 56 -2.14 -0.86 6.52
C ALA A 56 -1.78 0.33 7.43
N ILE A 57 -1.53 1.52 6.88
CA ILE A 57 -1.24 2.71 7.69
C ILE A 57 -2.43 3.15 8.53
N ASP A 58 -3.64 3.13 7.98
CA ASP A 58 -4.84 3.48 8.73
C ASP A 58 -5.08 2.51 9.88
N ARG A 59 -4.81 1.22 9.65
CA ARG A 59 -4.91 0.21 10.69
C ARG A 59 -3.85 0.40 11.77
N ILE A 60 -2.60 0.67 11.41
CA ILE A 60 -1.53 0.97 12.37
C ILE A 60 -1.85 2.24 13.18
N ARG A 61 -2.24 3.33 12.52
CA ARG A 61 -2.64 4.58 13.18
C ARG A 61 -3.73 4.31 14.21
N ARG A 62 -4.71 3.48 13.86
CA ARG A 62 -5.79 3.10 14.78
C ARG A 62 -5.26 2.32 15.99
N ILE A 63 -4.37 1.35 15.80
CA ILE A 63 -3.74 0.58 16.88
C ILE A 63 -3.01 1.52 17.85
N ILE A 64 -2.20 2.45 17.34
CA ILE A 64 -1.48 3.42 18.18
C ILE A 64 -2.44 4.33 18.93
N ARG A 65 -3.50 4.81 18.27
CA ARG A 65 -4.50 5.66 18.92
C ARG A 65 -5.27 4.90 20.01
N GLU A 66 -5.46 3.59 19.85
CA GLU A 66 -6.11 2.69 20.81
C GLU A 66 -5.11 2.05 21.80
N ALA A 67 -3.86 2.55 21.85
CA ALA A 67 -2.84 2.06 22.76
C ALA A 67 -3.34 2.14 24.22
N PRO A 68 -3.21 1.05 24.99
CA PRO A 68 -3.60 1.04 26.40
C PRO A 68 -2.65 1.90 27.25
N PRO A 69 -3.18 2.55 28.30
CA PRO A 69 -2.34 3.15 29.33
C PRO A 69 -1.66 2.06 30.15
N LYS A 70 -0.47 2.36 30.66
CA LYS A 70 0.21 1.55 31.68
C LYS A 70 -0.62 1.57 32.97
N ALA A 71 -0.36 0.63 33.89
CA ALA A 71 -1.15 0.49 35.13
C ALA A 71 -1.21 1.77 35.99
N ASP A 72 -0.21 2.64 35.89
CA ASP A 72 -0.14 3.95 36.57
C ASP A 72 -0.92 5.07 35.85
N GLY A 73 -1.41 4.82 34.64
CA GLY A 73 -2.12 5.80 33.80
C GLY A 73 -1.22 6.89 33.20
N ALA A 74 0.09 6.86 33.45
CA ALA A 74 1.01 7.95 33.15
C ALA A 74 1.88 7.71 31.90
N ALA A 75 1.85 6.50 31.33
CA ALA A 75 2.65 6.12 30.16
C ALA A 75 1.88 5.16 29.25
N LEU A 76 2.43 4.90 28.06
CA LEU A 76 1.95 3.82 27.20
C LEU A 76 2.35 2.47 27.78
N ALA A 77 1.44 1.49 27.78
CA ALA A 77 1.77 0.12 28.18
C ALA A 77 2.51 -0.60 27.03
N VAL A 78 3.74 -0.20 26.75
CA VAL A 78 4.58 -0.83 25.70
C VAL A 78 5.15 -2.14 26.24
N TYR A 79 4.92 -3.23 25.52
CA TYR A 79 5.49 -4.55 25.81
C TYR A 79 6.80 -4.80 25.04
N GLN A 80 6.79 -4.52 23.73
CA GLN A 80 7.97 -4.62 22.87
C GLN A 80 7.98 -3.48 21.87
N ALA A 81 9.14 -2.85 21.71
CA ALA A 81 9.36 -1.83 20.71
C ALA A 81 10.72 -2.04 20.04
N SER A 82 10.74 -1.99 18.71
CA SER A 82 11.94 -1.97 17.88
C SER A 82 11.72 -1.04 16.68
N SER A 83 12.67 -0.99 15.75
CA SER A 83 12.53 -0.24 14.50
C SER A 83 11.39 -0.78 13.60
N THR A 84 11.01 -2.04 13.77
CA THR A 84 10.05 -2.74 12.90
C THR A 84 8.91 -3.43 13.65
N ARG A 85 8.80 -3.21 14.96
CA ARG A 85 7.77 -3.82 15.82
C ARG A 85 7.34 -2.83 16.90
N LEU A 86 6.04 -2.75 17.15
CA LEU A 86 5.48 -2.10 18.31
C LEU A 86 4.30 -2.93 18.83
N GLU A 87 4.42 -3.41 20.06
CA GLU A 87 3.41 -4.17 20.76
C GLU A 87 3.18 -3.60 22.14
N PHE A 88 1.91 -3.62 22.55
CA PHE A 88 1.46 -3.18 23.85
C PHE A 88 1.22 -4.37 24.78
N GLU A 89 1.14 -4.13 26.09
CA GLU A 89 0.95 -5.15 27.12
C GLU A 89 -0.37 -5.92 26.95
N ASN A 90 -1.38 -5.33 26.29
CA ASN A 90 -2.61 -6.02 25.92
C ASN A 90 -2.46 -6.95 24.70
N GLN A 91 -1.23 -7.23 24.26
CA GLN A 91 -0.91 -8.07 23.10
C GLN A 91 -1.49 -7.56 21.78
N THR A 92 -1.76 -6.25 21.69
CA THR A 92 -2.10 -5.59 20.42
C THR A 92 -0.89 -4.84 19.89
N GLY A 93 -0.72 -4.84 18.57
CA GLY A 93 0.44 -4.20 17.97
C GLY A 93 0.57 -4.51 16.50
N PHE A 94 1.76 -4.28 15.98
CA PHE A 94 2.14 -4.66 14.63
C PHE A 94 3.63 -4.97 14.58
N ARG A 95 4.01 -5.81 13.62
CA ARG A 95 5.40 -6.16 13.36
C ARG A 95 5.63 -6.41 11.88
N LEU A 96 6.83 -6.11 11.41
CA LEU A 96 7.30 -6.57 10.11
C LEU A 96 7.98 -7.93 10.27
N ASN A 97 7.44 -8.94 9.60
CA ASN A 97 7.97 -10.29 9.56
C ASN A 97 8.40 -10.61 8.11
N GLY A 98 9.69 -10.49 7.83
CA GLY A 98 10.20 -10.56 6.46
C GLY A 98 9.66 -9.41 5.61
N ASP A 99 8.85 -9.72 4.61
CA ASP A 99 8.20 -8.76 3.71
C ASP A 99 6.69 -8.57 4.02
N ILE A 100 6.20 -9.16 5.11
CA ILE A 100 4.80 -9.11 5.51
C ILE A 100 4.67 -8.26 6.78
N LEU A 101 3.91 -7.18 6.69
CA LEU A 101 3.46 -6.44 7.86
C LEU A 101 2.29 -7.19 8.48
N GLU A 102 2.41 -7.56 9.74
CA GLU A 102 1.40 -8.30 10.49
C GLU A 102 0.80 -7.41 11.58
N ILE A 103 -0.52 -7.53 11.78
CA ILE A 103 -1.18 -7.08 13.00
C ILE A 103 -1.01 -8.16 14.05
N VAL A 104 -0.72 -7.73 15.27
CA VAL A 104 -0.63 -8.60 16.44
C VAL A 104 -1.88 -8.34 17.26
N THR A 105 -2.57 -9.41 17.60
CA THR A 105 -3.75 -9.41 18.47
C THR A 105 -3.63 -10.54 19.48
N PRO A 106 -4.39 -10.51 20.59
CA PRO A 106 -4.41 -11.61 21.56
C PRO A 106 -4.74 -12.97 20.93
N ASP A 107 -5.56 -12.97 19.87
CA ASP A 107 -6.01 -14.17 19.17
C ASP A 107 -5.00 -14.69 18.14
N GLY A 108 -3.90 -13.96 17.91
CA GLY A 108 -2.85 -14.30 16.96
C GLY A 108 -2.49 -13.17 16.01
N GLU A 109 -1.78 -13.53 14.96
CA GLU A 109 -1.18 -12.60 14.01
C GLU A 109 -1.84 -12.74 12.64
N ALA A 110 -2.10 -11.61 11.97
CA ALA A 110 -2.72 -11.59 10.65
C ALA A 110 -2.01 -10.61 9.69
N PRO A 111 -1.92 -10.91 8.39
CA PRO A 111 -1.25 -10.02 7.45
C PRO A 111 -2.07 -8.75 7.17
N LEU A 112 -1.43 -7.58 7.27
CA LEU A 112 -1.97 -6.27 6.89
C LEU A 112 -1.54 -5.85 5.48
N ALA A 113 -0.25 -6.01 5.19
CA ALA A 113 0.34 -5.70 3.89
C ALA A 113 1.45 -6.68 3.56
N ARG A 114 1.66 -6.90 2.26
CA ARG A 114 2.72 -7.76 1.72
C ARG A 114 3.67 -6.93 0.86
N LYS A 115 4.88 -7.43 0.61
CA LYS A 115 5.94 -6.72 -0.13
C LYS A 115 6.29 -5.39 0.53
N VAL A 116 6.36 -5.41 1.86
CA VAL A 116 6.84 -4.28 2.65
C VAL A 116 8.36 -4.37 2.69
N SER A 117 9.04 -3.47 1.98
CA SER A 117 10.50 -3.49 1.88
C SER A 117 11.17 -2.70 3.01
N ASN A 118 10.43 -1.79 3.63
CA ASN A 118 10.92 -0.99 4.74
C ASN A 118 9.78 -0.63 5.69
N LEU A 119 10.08 -0.63 7.00
CA LEU A 119 9.25 -0.08 8.06
C LEU A 119 10.17 0.65 9.03
N GLU A 120 9.84 1.91 9.29
CA GLU A 120 10.54 2.77 10.23
C GLU A 120 9.52 3.29 11.24
N ILE A 121 9.84 3.15 12.52
CA ILE A 121 9.06 3.68 13.62
C ILE A 121 9.93 4.66 14.40
N GLN A 122 9.46 5.89 14.53
CA GLN A 122 10.13 6.93 15.30
C GLN A 122 9.22 7.42 16.42
N TYR A 123 9.75 7.39 17.63
CA TYR A 123 9.08 7.81 18.86
C TYR A 123 9.51 9.23 19.20
N ILE A 124 8.55 10.15 19.35
CA ILE A 124 8.79 11.58 19.60
C ILE A 124 8.29 11.97 20.98
N SER A 125 9.08 12.77 21.69
CA SER A 125 8.78 13.31 23.02
C SER A 125 7.66 14.36 23.01
N SER A 126 7.30 14.87 24.19
CA SER A 126 6.25 15.89 24.38
C SER A 126 6.53 17.21 23.65
N ASP A 127 7.80 17.54 23.45
CA ASP A 127 8.24 18.72 22.70
C ASP A 127 7.95 18.63 21.19
N GLY A 128 7.57 17.44 20.69
CA GLY A 128 7.25 17.22 19.29
C GLY A 128 8.44 17.24 18.33
N VAL A 129 9.67 17.25 18.83
CA VAL A 129 10.90 17.36 18.03
C VAL A 129 11.94 16.33 18.42
N THR A 130 12.16 16.09 19.72
CA THR A 130 13.18 15.15 20.17
C THR A 130 12.70 13.71 20.11
N ALA A 131 13.62 12.80 19.80
CA ALA A 131 13.33 11.37 19.90
C ALA A 131 13.14 11.00 21.37
N ALA A 132 12.07 10.26 21.68
CA ALA A 132 11.85 9.76 23.03
C ALA A 132 12.91 8.68 23.36
N ALA A 133 13.55 8.82 24.53
CA ALA A 133 14.54 7.84 25.00
C ALA A 133 13.90 6.50 25.37
N ASP A 134 12.63 6.52 25.77
CA ASP A 134 11.80 5.35 26.03
C ASP A 134 10.55 5.40 25.12
N PRO A 135 10.28 4.37 24.30
CA PRO A 135 9.04 4.28 23.54
C PRO A 135 7.76 4.43 24.38
N ALA A 136 7.78 4.08 25.66
CA ALA A 136 6.62 4.23 26.54
C ALA A 136 6.27 5.69 26.88
N SER A 137 7.23 6.62 26.74
CA SER A 137 7.02 8.07 26.93
C SER A 137 6.76 8.84 25.62
N ALA A 138 6.58 8.11 24.52
CA ALA A 138 6.34 8.69 23.20
C ALA A 138 4.96 9.36 23.10
N HIS A 139 4.94 10.66 22.85
CA HIS A 139 3.71 11.43 22.65
C HIS A 139 3.22 11.38 21.20
N ARG A 140 4.14 11.23 20.26
CA ARG A 140 3.84 11.06 18.83
C ARG A 140 4.65 9.91 18.29
N ILE A 141 4.01 9.08 17.48
CA ILE A 141 4.67 7.96 16.82
C ILE A 141 4.58 8.21 15.32
N HIS A 142 5.73 8.44 14.71
CA HIS A 142 5.89 8.59 13.27
C HIS A 142 6.17 7.22 12.67
N ILE A 143 5.48 6.91 11.59
CA ILE A 143 5.64 5.66 10.87
C ILE A 143 5.89 5.99 9.42
N ARG A 144 6.91 5.37 8.85
CA ARG A 144 7.17 5.37 7.43
C ARG A 144 7.28 3.92 6.96
N MET A 145 6.62 3.59 5.87
CA MET A 145 6.76 2.27 5.26
C MET A 145 6.75 2.37 3.74
N THR A 146 7.41 1.41 3.12
CA THR A 146 7.47 1.27 1.67
C THR A 146 6.81 -0.04 1.28
N VAL A 147 5.72 0.02 0.52
CA VAL A 147 4.95 -1.15 0.09
C VAL A 147 4.96 -1.24 -1.43
N SER A 148 5.58 -2.28 -1.98
CA SER A 148 5.73 -2.46 -3.45
C SER A 148 6.27 -1.21 -4.17
N GLY A 149 7.19 -0.47 -3.53
CA GLY A 149 7.78 0.77 -4.07
C GLY A 149 6.95 2.04 -3.85
N VAL A 150 5.81 1.94 -3.15
CA VAL A 150 5.03 3.11 -2.72
C VAL A 150 5.45 3.48 -1.30
N ASP A 151 5.99 4.68 -1.15
CA ASP A 151 6.30 5.25 0.16
C ASP A 151 5.07 5.92 0.76
N VAL A 152 4.77 5.55 2.00
CA VAL A 152 3.68 6.14 2.77
C VAL A 152 4.17 6.43 4.17
N SER A 153 3.68 7.53 4.74
CA SER A 153 4.03 7.92 6.10
C SER A 153 2.83 8.49 6.84
N THR A 154 2.83 8.34 8.15
CA THR A 154 1.78 8.86 9.03
C THR A 154 2.35 9.20 10.40
N CYS A 155 1.65 10.08 11.10
CA CYS A 155 1.89 10.36 12.51
C CYS A 155 0.63 10.00 13.29
N ALA A 156 0.81 9.20 14.35
CA ALA A 156 -0.27 8.81 15.24
C ALA A 156 0.00 9.33 16.66
N PHE A 157 -1.09 9.69 17.32
CA PHE A 157 -1.10 10.18 18.69
C PHE A 157 -1.86 9.16 19.53
N PRO A 158 -1.21 8.54 20.53
CA PRO A 158 -1.91 7.74 21.52
C PRO A 158 -2.96 8.58 22.25
N ARG A 159 -4.06 7.95 22.69
CA ARG A 159 -5.09 8.63 23.49
C ARG A 159 -4.71 8.83 24.94
N VAL A 160 -3.77 8.05 25.45
CA VAL A 160 -3.31 8.12 26.83
C VAL A 160 -2.70 9.50 27.06
N TRP A 161 -3.28 10.25 28.00
CA TRP A 161 -2.77 11.56 28.39
C TRP A 161 -1.56 11.33 29.29
N MET A 162 -0.38 11.68 28.80
CA MET A 162 0.80 11.85 29.64
C MET A 162 0.65 13.19 30.36
N GLY A 163 0.19 13.15 31.60
CA GLY A 163 0.39 14.27 32.51
C GLY A 163 1.89 14.42 32.74
N ASP A 164 2.41 15.64 32.61
CA ASP A 164 3.81 15.98 32.93
C ASP A 164 4.20 15.29 34.24
N VAL A 165 5.10 14.31 34.15
CA VAL A 165 5.79 13.83 35.35
C VAL A 165 6.89 14.87 35.60
N PRO A 166 6.89 15.53 36.78
CA PRO A 166 7.83 16.60 37.11
C PRO A 166 9.29 16.13 37.13
#